data_AF-A0A432UPQ2-F1
#
_entry.id   AF-A0A432UPQ2-F1
#
_cell.length_a   1.000
_cell.length_b   1.000
_cell.length_c   1.000
_cell.angle_alpha   90.00
_cell.angle_beta   90.00
_cell.angle_gamma   90.00
#
_symmetry.space_group_name_H-M   'P 1'
#
loop_
_entity.id
_entity.type
_entity.pdbx_description
1 polymer ?
#
loop_
_entity_poly.entity_id
_entity_poly.type
_entity_poly.pdbx_seq_one_letter_code
_entity_poly.pdbx_strand_id
1 'polypeptide(L)'
;MKVFNPGVFQVKSDNQAAQKQQKQGKADSTSFSRILENASSVEKNVGIKGGSGLEPLGPVDALKPAQKDALAKGEEILGLLDHLARVLESPEMSGSATRSAVEAITSRLDELRLMRDGLDASDPLRQTLNEIGTVSVVEQVKITRGDYG
;
A
#
# COMPACT_ATOMS: atom_id res chain seq x y z
N MET A 1 43.53 45.26 -19.43
CA MET A 1 42.20 45.86 -19.22
C MET A 1 41.43 45.79 -20.54
N LYS A 2 40.20 45.22 -20.51
CA LYS A 2 38.96 45.69 -21.19
C LYS A 2 39.01 46.01 -22.70
N VAL A 3 38.11 45.59 -23.59
CA VAL A 3 36.87 44.77 -23.57
C VAL A 3 36.65 44.34 -25.03
N PHE A 4 36.23 43.10 -25.30
CA PHE A 4 35.71 42.69 -26.61
C PHE A 4 34.23 42.39 -26.47
N ASN A 5 33.41 43.05 -27.26
CA ASN A 5 32.06 42.64 -27.61
C ASN A 5 32.04 42.51 -29.14
N PRO A 6 31.63 41.37 -29.69
CA PRO A 6 30.60 41.48 -30.72
C PRO A 6 29.61 40.31 -30.72
N GLY A 7 28.36 40.66 -31.04
CA GLY A 7 27.63 40.01 -32.12
C GLY A 7 27.17 38.58 -31.87
N VAL A 8 25.89 38.47 -31.50
CA VAL A 8 25.11 37.23 -31.52
C VAL A 8 25.23 36.54 -32.89
N PHE A 9 25.92 35.41 -32.92
CA PHE A 9 25.99 34.51 -34.07
C PHE A 9 24.74 33.63 -34.10
N GLN A 10 23.96 33.76 -35.17
CA GLN A 10 22.99 32.76 -35.59
C GLN A 10 23.73 31.47 -35.99
N VAL A 11 23.34 30.35 -35.39
CA VAL A 11 23.61 29.01 -35.94
C VAL A 11 22.27 28.34 -36.20
N LYS A 12 22.04 28.05 -37.48
CA LYS A 12 20.92 27.27 -38.01
C LYS A 12 20.92 25.88 -37.37
N SER A 13 19.76 25.43 -36.89
CA SER A 13 19.48 24.01 -36.70
C SER A 13 18.35 23.64 -37.64
N ASP A 14 18.73 22.96 -38.71
CA ASP A 14 17.81 22.28 -39.61
C ASP A 14 17.14 21.09 -38.91
N ASN A 15 15.97 20.69 -39.43
CA ASN A 15 15.25 19.45 -39.14
C ASN A 15 14.64 19.28 -37.75
N GLN A 16 13.32 19.47 -37.66
CA GLN A 16 12.42 18.32 -37.55
C GLN A 16 10.97 18.69 -37.87
N ALA A 17 10.34 17.77 -38.59
CA ALA A 17 8.98 17.82 -39.08
C ALA A 17 7.96 18.12 -37.97
N ALA A 18 7.16 19.16 -38.17
CA ALA A 18 5.90 19.35 -37.48
C ALA A 18 4.87 18.32 -37.98
N GLN A 19 5.03 17.05 -37.59
CA GLN A 19 3.93 16.10 -37.60
C GLN A 19 3.01 16.46 -36.42
N LYS A 20 1.90 17.12 -36.75
CA LYS A 20 0.72 17.19 -35.88
C LYS A 20 0.15 15.79 -35.71
N GLN A 21 0.70 15.00 -34.79
CA GLN A 21 0.03 13.80 -34.29
C GLN A 21 -1.02 14.24 -33.27
N GLN A 22 -2.28 14.14 -33.71
CA GLN A 22 -3.46 14.23 -32.86
C GLN A 22 -3.32 13.22 -31.70
N LYS A 23 -2.99 13.69 -30.49
CA LYS A 23 -3.15 12.91 -29.28
C LYS A 23 -4.63 12.89 -28.88
N GLN A 24 -5.43 12.11 -29.61
CA GLN A 24 -6.66 11.56 -29.05
C GLN A 24 -6.26 10.41 -28.12
N GLY A 25 -6.05 10.73 -26.84
CA GLY A 25 -5.93 9.74 -25.79
C GLY A 25 -7.27 9.09 -25.53
N LYS A 26 -7.66 8.11 -26.34
CA LYS A 26 -8.67 7.13 -25.94
C LYS A 26 -8.01 6.24 -24.89
N ALA A 27 -8.52 6.26 -23.66
CA ALA A 27 -8.13 5.31 -22.64
C ALA A 27 -8.39 3.90 -23.17
N ASP A 28 -7.32 3.16 -23.38
CA ASP A 28 -7.32 1.80 -23.90
C ASP A 28 -7.90 0.91 -22.79
N SER A 29 -9.21 0.60 -22.85
CA SER A 29 -9.91 -0.23 -21.85
C SER A 29 -9.35 -1.66 -21.78
N THR A 30 -8.46 -2.01 -22.70
CA THR A 30 -7.69 -3.25 -22.77
C THR A 30 -6.55 -3.31 -21.75
N SER A 31 -6.19 -2.17 -21.13
CA SER A 31 -5.04 -2.06 -20.23
C SER A 31 -5.26 -2.77 -18.90
N PHE A 32 -6.47 -2.68 -18.33
CA PHE A 32 -6.76 -3.28 -17.03
C PHE A 32 -6.88 -4.81 -17.13
N SER A 33 -7.52 -5.33 -18.18
CA SER A 33 -7.60 -6.76 -18.43
C SER A 33 -6.22 -7.40 -18.61
N ARG A 34 -5.29 -6.72 -19.30
CA ARG A 34 -3.89 -7.19 -19.40
C ARG A 34 -3.14 -7.17 -18.07
N ILE A 35 -3.42 -6.20 -17.19
CA ILE A 35 -2.83 -6.14 -15.86
C ILE A 35 -3.32 -7.33 -15.02
N LEU A 36 -4.62 -7.63 -15.06
CA LEU A 36 -5.18 -8.81 -14.37
C LEU A 36 -4.66 -10.12 -14.96
N GLU A 37 -4.55 -10.21 -16.29
CA GLU A 37 -4.04 -11.40 -16.98
C GLU A 37 -2.56 -11.62 -16.66
N ASN A 38 -1.75 -10.56 -16.64
CA ASN A 38 -0.35 -10.63 -16.20
C ASN A 38 -0.23 -11.03 -14.71
N ALA A 39 -1.07 -10.50 -13.83
CA ALA A 39 -1.07 -10.90 -12.41
C ALA A 39 -1.43 -12.39 -12.24
N SER A 40 -2.43 -12.88 -12.97
CA SER A 40 -2.82 -14.30 -12.95
C SER A 40 -1.78 -15.23 -13.58
N SER A 41 -0.95 -14.72 -14.49
CA SER A 41 0.13 -15.48 -15.14
C SER A 41 1.36 -15.64 -14.25
N VAL A 42 1.59 -14.70 -13.32
CA VAL A 42 2.69 -14.78 -12.35
C VAL A 42 2.43 -15.86 -11.30
N GLU A 43 1.17 -16.09 -10.91
CA GLU A 43 0.82 -17.17 -9.97
C GLU A 43 1.01 -18.58 -10.54
N LYS A 44 0.88 -18.75 -11.87
CA LYS A 44 0.96 -20.09 -12.50
C LYS A 44 2.36 -20.69 -12.58
N ASN A 45 3.41 -19.94 -12.26
CA ASN A 45 4.80 -20.44 -12.29
C ASN A 45 5.45 -20.55 -10.90
N VAL A 46 4.73 -20.22 -9.83
CA VAL A 46 5.11 -20.64 -8.49
C VAL A 46 4.39 -21.96 -8.24
N GLY A 47 5.10 -23.07 -8.43
CA GLY A 47 4.57 -24.40 -8.12
C GLY A 47 4.27 -24.52 -6.63
N ILE A 48 3.10 -24.05 -6.19
CA ILE A 48 2.55 -24.35 -4.88
C ILE A 48 2.13 -25.81 -4.94
N LYS A 49 3.06 -26.70 -4.58
CA LYS A 49 2.71 -28.07 -4.20
C LYS A 49 1.72 -27.94 -3.04
N GLY A 50 0.50 -28.39 -3.27
CA GLY A 50 -0.52 -28.51 -2.23
C GLY A 50 0.00 -29.37 -1.09
N GLY A 51 0.44 -28.70 -0.03
CA GLY A 51 0.66 -29.25 1.28
C GLY A 51 -0.43 -28.71 2.19
N SER A 52 -1.42 -29.54 2.51
CA SER A 52 -2.30 -29.31 3.65
C SER A 52 -1.45 -29.39 4.90
N GLY A 53 -1.01 -28.24 5.38
CA GLY A 53 -0.27 -28.10 6.62
C GLY A 53 -0.01 -26.62 6.82
N LEU A 54 -0.63 -26.04 7.84
CA LEU A 54 -0.08 -24.85 8.45
C LEU A 54 1.32 -25.27 8.91
N GLU A 55 2.35 -24.93 8.13
CA GLU A 55 3.71 -25.12 8.61
C GLU A 55 3.81 -24.35 9.92
N PRO A 56 4.35 -24.96 10.99
CA PRO A 56 4.56 -24.24 12.23
C PRO A 56 5.41 -23.04 11.87
N LEU A 57 4.89 -21.83 12.11
CA LEU A 57 5.73 -20.64 12.16
C LEU A 57 6.89 -21.02 13.08
N GLY A 58 8.11 -21.05 12.54
CA GLY A 58 9.29 -21.48 13.28
C GLY A 58 9.35 -20.80 14.64
N PRO A 59 10.05 -21.38 15.63
CA PRO A 59 10.00 -20.91 17.00
C PRO A 59 10.11 -19.38 17.07
N VAL A 60 9.15 -18.74 17.73
CA VAL A 60 9.02 -17.26 17.86
C VAL A 60 10.32 -16.63 18.42
N ASP A 61 11.16 -17.45 19.08
CA ASP A 61 12.51 -17.11 19.53
C ASP A 61 13.54 -16.83 18.41
N ALA A 62 13.22 -17.09 17.15
CA ALA A 62 14.07 -16.73 16.00
C ALA A 62 13.88 -15.28 15.53
N LEU A 63 12.90 -14.54 16.05
CA LEU A 63 12.63 -13.16 15.64
C LEU A 63 13.64 -12.19 16.26
N LYS A 64 14.19 -11.30 15.42
CA LYS A 64 14.97 -10.14 15.87
C LYS A 64 14.08 -9.22 16.73
N PRO A 65 14.64 -8.44 17.67
CA PRO A 65 13.86 -7.53 18.51
C PRO A 65 12.91 -6.61 17.71
N ALA A 66 13.40 -5.99 16.63
CA ALA A 66 12.59 -5.15 15.76
C ALA A 66 11.41 -5.90 15.11
N GLN A 67 11.59 -7.17 14.75
CA GLN A 67 10.51 -8.00 14.21
C GLN A 67 9.48 -8.35 15.29
N LYS A 68 9.91 -8.58 16.54
CA LYS A 68 9.01 -8.83 17.67
C LYS A 68 8.14 -7.60 17.97
N ASP A 69 8.75 -6.41 18.02
CA ASP A 69 8.03 -5.17 18.26
C ASP A 69 7.04 -4.87 17.12
N ALA A 70 7.48 -5.05 15.87
CA ALA A 70 6.64 -4.84 14.70
C ALA A 70 5.48 -5.85 14.62
N LEU A 71 5.72 -7.11 15.00
CA LEU A 71 4.68 -8.13 15.11
C LEU A 71 3.65 -7.77 16.18
N ALA A 72 4.10 -7.41 17.38
CA ALA A 72 3.21 -6.99 18.47
C ALA A 72 2.36 -5.79 18.06
N LYS A 73 2.92 -4.85 17.30
CA LYS A 73 2.18 -3.70 16.76
C LYS A 73 1.12 -4.11 15.73
N GLY A 74 1.45 -5.09 14.87
CA GLY A 74 0.50 -5.67 13.93
C GLY A 74 -0.68 -6.33 14.64
N GLU A 75 -0.40 -7.16 15.66
CA GLU A 75 -1.42 -7.81 16.49
C GLU A 75 -2.30 -6.80 17.22
N GLU A 76 -1.70 -5.74 17.75
CA GLU A 76 -2.41 -4.65 18.41
C GLU A 76 -3.44 -3.97 17.47
N ILE A 77 -3.09 -3.75 16.20
CA ILE A 77 -4.00 -3.16 15.20
C ILE A 77 -5.07 -4.17 14.76
N LEU A 78 -4.72 -5.45 14.60
CA LEU A 78 -5.70 -6.50 14.31
C LEU A 78 -6.75 -6.60 15.42
N GLY A 79 -6.35 -6.49 16.68
CA GLY A 79 -7.27 -6.47 17.81
C GLY A 79 -8.24 -5.28 17.77
N LEU A 80 -7.77 -4.11 17.31
CA LEU A 80 -8.65 -2.95 17.11
C LEU A 80 -9.63 -3.14 15.95
N LEU A 81 -9.18 -3.76 14.86
CA LEU A 81 -10.05 -4.08 13.72
C LEU A 81 -11.14 -5.09 14.10
N ASP A 82 -10.78 -6.12 14.88
CA ASP A 82 -11.75 -7.09 15.42
C ASP A 82 -12.74 -6.40 16.37
N HIS A 83 -12.27 -5.52 17.24
CA HIS A 83 -13.14 -4.73 18.10
C HIS A 83 -14.11 -3.86 17.27
N LEU A 84 -13.60 -3.17 16.25
CA LEU A 84 -14.40 -2.37 15.33
C LEU A 84 -15.48 -3.23 14.64
N ALA A 85 -15.13 -4.42 14.15
CA ALA A 85 -16.10 -5.33 13.54
C ALA A 85 -17.25 -5.67 14.51
N ARG A 86 -16.94 -6.00 15.77
CA ARG A 86 -17.96 -6.28 16.80
C ARG A 86 -18.85 -5.08 17.13
N VAL A 87 -18.27 -3.88 17.13
CA VAL A 87 -19.01 -2.62 17.32
C VAL A 87 -19.99 -2.43 16.16
N LEU A 88 -19.56 -2.67 14.92
CA LEU A 88 -20.39 -2.53 13.73
C LEU A 88 -21.51 -3.59 13.64
N GLU A 89 -21.27 -4.79 14.16
CA GLU A 89 -22.28 -5.86 14.23
C GLU A 89 -23.37 -5.59 15.28
N SER A 90 -23.15 -4.65 16.20
CA SER A 90 -24.03 -4.37 17.32
C SER A 90 -24.89 -3.13 17.03
N PRO A 91 -26.21 -3.28 16.75
CA PRO A 91 -27.07 -2.16 16.34
C PRO A 91 -27.25 -1.09 17.42
N GLU A 92 -26.96 -1.41 18.68
CA GLU A 92 -27.09 -0.48 19.81
C GLU A 92 -25.80 0.31 20.10
N MET A 93 -24.69 -0.01 19.43
CA MET A 93 -23.44 0.73 19.61
C MET A 93 -23.47 2.02 18.79
N SER A 94 -23.40 3.14 19.51
CA SER A 94 -23.49 4.48 18.97
C SER A 94 -22.29 4.82 18.06
N GLY A 95 -22.50 5.74 17.10
CA GLY A 95 -21.42 6.23 16.23
C GLY A 95 -20.21 6.82 16.96
N SER A 96 -20.30 7.12 18.26
CA SER A 96 -19.15 7.50 19.10
C SER A 96 -18.19 6.33 19.37
N ALA A 97 -18.70 5.10 19.55
CA ALA A 97 -17.87 3.91 19.73
C ALA A 97 -17.08 3.60 18.45
N THR A 98 -17.76 3.66 17.29
CA THR A 98 -17.13 3.51 15.97
C THR A 98 -16.05 4.58 15.74
N ARG A 99 -16.33 5.85 16.07
CA ARG A 99 -15.32 6.92 15.97
C ARG A 99 -14.11 6.67 16.85
N SER A 100 -14.32 6.29 18.10
CA SER A 100 -13.22 6.02 19.03
C SER A 100 -12.34 4.87 18.55
N ALA A 101 -12.94 3.80 18.01
CA ALA A 101 -12.19 2.70 17.40
C ALA A 101 -11.37 3.17 16.19
N VAL A 102 -11.93 4.01 15.33
CA VAL A 102 -11.21 4.58 14.17
C VAL A 102 -10.05 5.49 14.59
N GLU A 103 -10.24 6.35 15.57
CA GLU A 103 -9.17 7.21 16.10
C GLU A 103 -8.03 6.37 16.69
N ALA A 104 -8.36 5.29 17.41
CA ALA A 104 -7.38 4.34 17.94
C ALA A 104 -6.60 3.63 16.82
N ILE A 105 -7.27 3.20 15.74
CA ILE A 105 -6.60 2.59 14.58
C ILE A 105 -5.68 3.63 13.91
N THR A 106 -6.19 4.83 13.68
CA THR A 106 -5.46 5.92 12.98
C THR A 106 -4.19 6.29 13.71
N SER A 107 -4.25 6.47 15.03
CA SER A 107 -3.08 6.84 15.84
C SER A 107 -1.96 5.79 15.81
N ARG A 108 -2.29 4.52 15.56
CA ARG A 108 -1.33 3.41 15.52
C ARG A 108 -0.76 3.15 14.11
N LEU A 109 -1.37 3.68 13.06
CA LEU A 109 -0.94 3.42 11.67
C LEU A 109 0.39 4.06 11.31
N ASP A 110 0.69 5.26 11.84
CA ASP A 110 1.98 5.91 11.60
C ASP A 110 3.13 5.13 12.23
N GLU A 111 2.93 4.62 13.45
CA GLU A 111 3.90 3.76 14.13
C GLU A 111 4.10 2.43 13.38
N LEU A 112 3.01 1.80 12.92
CA LEU A 112 3.08 0.59 12.11
C LEU A 112 3.89 0.83 10.82
N ARG A 113 3.67 1.97 10.17
CA ARG A 113 4.39 2.35 8.96
C ARG A 113 5.88 2.50 9.22
N LEU A 114 6.27 3.18 10.29
CA LEU A 114 7.68 3.35 10.67
C LEU A 114 8.34 2.01 10.97
N MET A 115 7.67 1.13 11.72
CA MET A 115 8.18 -0.21 12.03
C MET A 115 8.34 -1.06 10.77
N ARG A 116 7.33 -1.05 9.88
CA ARG A 116 7.38 -1.74 8.58
C ARG A 116 8.54 -1.24 7.71
N ASP A 117 8.75 0.08 7.64
CA ASP A 117 9.79 0.68 6.81
C ASP A 117 11.20 0.42 7.39
N GLY A 118 11.30 0.09 8.68
CA GLY A 118 12.51 -0.37 9.35
C GLY A 118 12.85 -1.85 9.13
N LEU A 119 11.94 -2.66 8.56
CA LEU A 119 12.20 -4.05 8.23
C LEU A 119 12.90 -4.20 6.87
N ASP A 120 13.67 -5.28 6.72
CA ASP A 120 14.30 -5.63 5.46
C ASP A 120 13.24 -5.81 4.36
N ALA A 121 13.56 -5.39 3.13
CA ALA A 121 12.59 -5.44 2.02
C ALA A 121 12.12 -6.88 1.67
N SER A 122 12.93 -7.89 2.03
CA SER A 122 12.62 -9.32 1.84
C SER A 122 11.98 -9.98 3.05
N ASP A 123 11.77 -9.24 4.15
CA ASP A 123 11.13 -9.76 5.34
C ASP A 123 9.63 -10.03 5.09
N PRO A 124 9.14 -11.27 5.28
CA PRO A 124 7.72 -11.58 5.12
C PRO A 124 6.82 -10.74 6.02
N LEU A 125 7.27 -10.41 7.25
CA LEU A 125 6.50 -9.59 8.18
C LEU A 125 6.24 -8.20 7.60
N ARG A 126 7.17 -7.65 6.81
CA ARG A 126 6.99 -6.36 6.14
C ARG A 126 5.77 -6.37 5.21
N GLN A 127 5.55 -7.46 4.50
CA GLN A 127 4.37 -7.62 3.64
C GLN A 127 3.10 -7.70 4.49
N THR A 128 3.10 -8.52 5.54
CA THR A 128 1.94 -8.66 6.44
C THR A 128 1.55 -7.31 7.07
N LEU A 129 2.52 -6.54 7.59
CA LEU A 129 2.24 -5.23 8.17
C LEU A 129 1.73 -4.22 7.11
N ASN A 130 2.18 -4.35 5.86
CA ASN A 130 1.66 -3.55 4.77
C ASN A 130 0.18 -3.88 4.47
N GLU A 131 -0.17 -5.16 4.47
CA GLU A 131 -1.55 -5.62 4.26
C GLU A 131 -2.45 -5.15 5.41
N ILE A 132 -2.02 -5.32 6.67
CA ILE A 132 -2.72 -4.81 7.85
C ILE A 132 -2.95 -3.30 7.73
N GLY A 133 -1.90 -2.53 7.45
CA GLY A 133 -2.01 -1.07 7.30
C GLY A 133 -2.95 -0.67 6.15
N THR A 134 -2.93 -1.40 5.04
CA THR A 134 -3.83 -1.15 3.90
C THR A 134 -5.29 -1.38 4.29
N VAL A 135 -5.59 -2.52 4.92
CA VAL A 135 -6.94 -2.84 5.40
C VAL A 135 -7.43 -1.78 6.39
N SER A 136 -6.62 -1.41 7.37
CA SER A 136 -6.96 -0.37 8.35
C SER A 136 -7.33 0.97 7.70
N VAL A 137 -6.57 1.41 6.69
CA VAL A 137 -6.88 2.67 5.96
C VAL A 137 -8.18 2.54 5.19
N VAL A 138 -8.42 1.40 4.53
CA VAL A 138 -9.68 1.16 3.81
C VAL A 138 -10.87 1.24 4.78
N GLU A 139 -10.77 0.59 5.94
CA GLU A 139 -11.83 0.60 6.93
C GLU A 139 -12.09 2.00 7.51
N GLN A 140 -11.03 2.76 7.79
CA GLN A 140 -11.14 4.17 8.19
C GLN A 140 -11.89 5.01 7.13
N VAL A 141 -11.56 4.83 5.84
CA VAL A 141 -12.21 5.56 4.75
C VAL A 141 -13.69 5.20 4.64
N LYS A 142 -14.04 3.91 4.72
CA LYS A 142 -15.44 3.44 4.68
C LYS A 142 -16.27 4.06 5.81
N ILE A 143 -15.74 4.08 7.03
CA ILE A 143 -16.42 4.67 8.19
C ILE A 143 -16.58 6.18 8.00
N THR A 144 -15.54 6.87 7.52
CA THR A 144 -15.58 8.31 7.28
C THR A 144 -16.62 8.68 6.22
N ARG A 145 -16.83 7.82 5.21
CA ARG A 145 -17.85 7.99 4.17
C ARG A 145 -19.27 7.66 4.66
N GLY A 146 -19.39 6.97 5.79
CA GLY A 146 -20.67 6.52 6.32
C GLY A 146 -21.15 5.21 5.71
N ASP A 147 -20.27 4.39 5.14
CA ASP A 147 -20.64 3.10 4.50
C ASP A 147 -21.22 2.08 5.50
N TYR A 148 -21.10 2.36 6.80
CA TYR A 148 -21.56 1.52 7.91
C TYR A 148 -22.72 2.14 8.71
N GLY A 149 -23.28 3.27 8.25
CA GLY A 149 -24.36 4.00 8.91
C GLY A 149 -25.73 3.81 8.26
#